data_AF-A0A8T4SQ55-F1
#
_entry.id   AF-A0A8T4SQ55-F1
#
_cell.length_a   1.000
_cell.length_b   1.000
_cell.length_c   1.000
_cell.angle_alpha   90.00
_cell.angle_beta   90.00
_cell.angle_gamma   90.00
#
_symmetry.space_group_name_H-M   'P 1'
#
loop_
_entity.id
_entity.type
_entity.pdbx_description
1 polymer ?
#
loop_
_entity_poly.entity_id
_entity_poly.type
_entity_poly.pdbx_seq_one_letter_code
_entity_poly.pdbx_strand_id
1 'polypeptide(L)'
;MKLGTATFIPLNTIKPPKDHDSFGELKKAKGVLGEALDFIDYDSRYRKAFEYVFKNTLVIEHIDVARRLGVGTVKMVTLDGDLSELSGVMQGGFRKRNIGTGFKEKDVKGALEGYEAMETELSQDI
;
A
#
# COMPACT_ATOMS: atom_id res chain seq x y z
N MET A 1 27.57 -8.78 15.44
CA MET A 1 26.33 -7.95 15.56
C MET A 1 25.20 -8.69 14.85
N LYS A 2 23.96 -8.64 15.36
CA LYS A 2 22.78 -9.19 14.68
C LYS A 2 22.11 -8.05 13.89
N LEU A 3 21.89 -8.22 12.58
CA LEU A 3 21.50 -7.17 11.62
C LEU A 3 19.97 -6.90 11.53
N GLY A 4 19.18 -7.32 12.53
CA GLY A 4 17.71 -7.18 12.50
C GLY A 4 16.99 -8.32 11.75
N THR A 5 15.67 -8.19 11.58
CA THR A 5 14.81 -9.16 10.88
C THR A 5 14.12 -8.53 9.68
N ALA A 6 13.94 -9.30 8.61
CA ALA A 6 13.24 -8.87 7.40
C ALA A 6 12.19 -9.91 7.00
N THR A 7 11.13 -9.44 6.35
CA THR A 7 10.07 -10.28 5.78
C THR A 7 10.14 -10.23 4.27
N PHE A 8 10.04 -11.38 3.61
CA PHE A 8 10.15 -11.50 2.16
C PHE A 8 8.84 -12.01 1.56
N ILE A 9 8.43 -11.43 0.43
CA ILE A 9 7.29 -11.91 -0.36
C ILE A 9 7.85 -12.70 -1.57
N PRO A 10 7.73 -14.04 -1.58
CA PRO A 10 8.28 -14.86 -2.67
C PRO A 10 7.40 -14.80 -3.92
N LEU A 11 7.82 -14.06 -4.95
CA LEU A 11 7.01 -13.82 -6.16
C LEU A 11 6.62 -15.09 -6.94
N ASN A 12 7.46 -16.12 -6.87
CA ASN A 12 7.22 -17.39 -7.56
C ASN A 12 6.12 -18.24 -6.91
N THR A 13 5.89 -18.11 -5.61
CA THR A 13 4.95 -18.96 -4.85
C THR A 13 3.78 -18.21 -4.22
N ILE A 14 3.87 -16.88 -4.09
CA ILE A 14 2.83 -16.09 -3.44
C ILE A 14 1.49 -16.21 -4.19
N LYS A 15 0.43 -16.39 -3.40
CA LYS A 15 -0.95 -16.43 -3.89
C LYS A 15 -1.70 -15.23 -3.34
N PRO A 16 -2.19 -14.32 -4.20
CA PRO A 16 -3.06 -13.25 -3.78
C PRO A 16 -4.32 -13.77 -3.08
N PRO A 17 -4.90 -13.01 -2.14
CA PRO A 17 -6.21 -13.31 -1.58
C PRO A 17 -7.27 -13.47 -2.69
N LYS A 18 -8.25 -14.33 -2.44
CA LYS A 18 -9.49 -14.35 -3.24
C LYS A 18 -10.28 -13.07 -3.00
N ASP A 19 -11.15 -12.72 -3.93
CA ASP A 19 -12.05 -11.59 -3.76
C ASP A 19 -12.96 -11.85 -2.57
N HIS A 20 -13.19 -10.83 -1.75
CA HIS A 20 -14.11 -10.92 -0.62
C HIS A 20 -15.54 -10.62 -1.11
N ASP A 21 -16.51 -11.47 -0.74
CA ASP A 21 -17.88 -11.43 -1.30
C ASP A 21 -18.54 -10.06 -1.18
N SER A 22 -18.41 -9.39 -0.03
CA SER A 22 -19.00 -8.07 0.22
C SER A 22 -18.26 -6.90 -0.44
N PHE A 23 -17.07 -7.12 -1.00
CA PHE A 23 -16.20 -6.04 -1.47
C PHE A 23 -16.77 -5.30 -2.68
N GLY A 24 -17.39 -6.04 -3.61
CA GLY A 24 -17.94 -5.47 -4.84
C GLY A 24 -19.13 -4.53 -4.64
N GLU A 25 -19.92 -4.74 -3.58
CA GLU A 25 -21.02 -3.85 -3.21
C GLU A 25 -20.52 -2.64 -2.42
N LEU A 26 -19.67 -2.90 -1.41
CA LEU A 26 -19.16 -1.86 -0.52
C LEU A 26 -18.32 -0.82 -1.25
N LYS A 27 -17.61 -1.17 -2.33
CA LYS A 27 -16.80 -0.21 -3.08
C LYS A 27 -17.58 0.95 -3.71
N LYS A 28 -18.90 0.81 -3.87
CA LYS A 28 -19.78 1.86 -4.42
C LYS A 28 -20.45 2.67 -3.31
N ALA A 29 -20.22 2.35 -2.06
CA ALA A 29 -20.87 3.00 -0.94
C ALA A 29 -20.35 4.43 -0.74
N LYS A 30 -21.23 5.32 -0.26
CA LYS A 30 -20.85 6.70 0.06
C LYS A 30 -19.68 6.72 1.04
N GLY A 31 -18.69 7.57 0.77
CA GLY A 31 -17.49 7.75 1.61
C GLY A 31 -16.37 6.73 1.34
N VAL A 32 -16.55 5.83 0.37
CA VAL A 32 -15.47 5.02 -0.20
C VAL A 32 -14.86 5.77 -1.38
N LEU A 33 -13.54 5.89 -1.39
CA LEU A 33 -12.79 6.57 -2.43
C LEU A 33 -12.39 5.60 -3.56
N GLY A 34 -12.15 4.34 -3.22
CA GLY A 34 -11.77 3.30 -4.18
C GLY A 34 -11.09 2.11 -3.51
N GLU A 35 -10.58 1.20 -4.33
CA GLU A 35 -9.75 0.09 -3.89
C GLU A 35 -8.33 0.60 -3.67
N ALA A 36 -7.59 0.07 -2.68
CA ALA A 36 -6.23 0.54 -2.40
C ALA A 36 -5.30 0.44 -3.62
N LEU A 37 -5.50 -0.56 -4.48
CA LEU A 37 -4.74 -0.74 -5.71
C LEU A 37 -4.99 0.34 -6.76
N ASP A 38 -6.13 1.05 -6.71
CA ASP A 38 -6.44 2.14 -7.65
C ASP A 38 -5.52 3.36 -7.45
N PHE A 39 -4.86 3.44 -6.29
CA PHE A 39 -4.04 4.59 -5.89
C PHE A 39 -2.53 4.27 -5.88
N ILE A 40 -2.11 3.16 -6.49
CA ILE A 40 -0.72 2.69 -6.45
C ILE A 40 -0.25 2.32 -7.86
N ASP A 41 0.84 2.97 -8.29
CA ASP A 41 1.57 2.59 -9.51
C ASP A 41 2.66 1.57 -9.19
N TYR A 42 2.73 0.50 -9.99
CA TYR A 42 3.76 -0.53 -9.87
C TYR A 42 4.02 -1.25 -11.20
N ASP A 43 5.21 -1.85 -11.34
CA ASP A 43 5.50 -2.71 -12.49
C ASP A 43 4.66 -4.00 -12.41
N SER A 44 3.96 -4.29 -13.51
CA SER A 44 3.10 -5.47 -13.68
C SER A 44 3.75 -6.81 -13.31
N ARG A 45 5.09 -6.94 -13.36
CA ARG A 45 5.82 -8.13 -12.91
C ARG A 45 5.65 -8.40 -11.41
N TYR A 46 5.34 -7.37 -10.62
CA TYR A 46 5.13 -7.44 -9.17
C TYR A 46 3.67 -7.52 -8.77
N ARG A 47 2.72 -7.61 -9.72
CA ARG A 47 1.28 -7.64 -9.47
C ARG A 47 0.87 -8.55 -8.33
N LYS A 48 1.38 -9.78 -8.29
CA LYS A 48 1.03 -10.75 -7.22
C LYS A 48 1.42 -10.26 -5.82
N ALA A 49 2.52 -9.51 -5.69
CA ALA A 49 2.93 -8.95 -4.41
C ALA A 49 2.04 -7.77 -4.00
N PHE A 50 1.70 -6.89 -4.94
CA PHE A 50 0.79 -5.77 -4.66
C PHE A 50 -0.61 -6.26 -4.34
N GLU A 51 -1.14 -7.22 -5.09
CA GLU A 51 -2.42 -7.86 -4.75
C GLU A 51 -2.33 -8.59 -3.41
N TYR A 52 -1.22 -9.26 -3.08
CA TYR A 52 -1.06 -9.89 -1.77
C TYR A 52 -1.18 -8.90 -0.60
N VAL A 53 -0.65 -7.69 -0.75
CA VAL A 53 -0.64 -6.66 0.31
C VAL A 53 -1.93 -5.84 0.34
N PHE A 54 -2.45 -5.43 -0.82
CA PHE A 54 -3.47 -4.38 -0.92
C PHE A 54 -4.85 -4.86 -1.39
N LYS A 55 -4.97 -6.09 -1.88
CA LYS A 55 -6.27 -6.61 -2.32
C LYS A 55 -7.25 -6.69 -1.16
N ASN A 56 -8.54 -6.51 -1.46
CA ASN A 56 -9.63 -6.43 -0.49
C ASN A 56 -9.47 -5.31 0.55
N THR A 57 -8.76 -4.24 0.21
CA THR A 57 -8.62 -3.02 1.04
C THR A 57 -9.33 -1.86 0.36
N LEU A 58 -10.28 -1.23 1.07
CA LEU A 58 -10.92 0.00 0.62
C LEU A 58 -10.26 1.22 1.25
N VAL A 59 -10.08 2.27 0.46
CA VAL A 59 -9.73 3.60 0.96
C VAL A 59 -11.03 4.35 1.23
N ILE A 60 -11.17 4.88 2.45
CA ILE A 60 -12.36 5.60 2.93
C ILE A 60 -12.01 7.00 3.41
N GLU A 61 -12.97 7.91 3.39
CA GLU A 61 -12.77 9.31 3.79
C GLU A 61 -12.35 9.43 5.27
N HIS A 62 -13.12 8.82 6.18
CA HIS A 62 -12.93 8.91 7.64
C HIS A 62 -13.30 7.60 8.33
N ILE A 63 -12.79 7.34 9.53
CA ILE A 63 -12.99 6.06 10.24
C ILE A 63 -14.45 5.77 10.58
N ASP A 64 -15.30 6.80 10.71
CA ASP A 64 -16.75 6.63 10.93
C ASP A 64 -17.45 5.99 9.72
N VAL A 65 -16.87 6.09 8.52
CA VAL A 65 -17.35 5.35 7.35
C VAL A 65 -17.22 3.84 7.59
N ALA A 66 -16.12 3.37 8.18
CA ALA A 66 -15.93 1.94 8.49
C ALA A 66 -17.00 1.42 9.45
N ARG A 67 -17.38 2.23 10.45
CA ARG A 67 -18.48 1.89 11.37
C ARG A 67 -19.81 1.74 10.66
N ARG A 68 -20.13 2.64 9.72
CA ARG A 68 -21.36 2.58 8.92
C ARG A 68 -21.38 1.39 7.97
N LEU A 69 -20.27 1.07 7.32
CA LEU A 69 -20.17 -0.02 6.36
C LEU A 69 -20.06 -1.40 7.02
N GLY A 70 -19.72 -1.44 8.31
CA GLY A 70 -19.56 -2.67 9.08
C GLY A 70 -18.08 -2.99 9.29
N VAL A 71 -17.63 -2.82 10.53
CA VAL A 71 -16.26 -3.18 10.95
C VAL A 71 -16.06 -4.69 10.82
N GLY A 72 -14.92 -5.09 10.26
CA GLY A 72 -14.60 -6.51 10.02
C GLY A 72 -15.19 -7.10 8.74
N THR A 73 -16.01 -6.35 7.99
CA THR A 73 -16.54 -6.84 6.69
C THR A 73 -15.47 -6.88 5.60
N VAL A 74 -14.70 -5.80 5.49
CA VAL A 74 -13.55 -5.66 4.59
C VAL A 74 -12.49 -4.82 5.29
N LYS A 75 -11.24 -4.94 4.85
CA LYS A 75 -10.18 -4.07 5.35
C LYS A 75 -10.41 -2.65 4.82
N MET A 76 -10.34 -1.65 5.69
CA MET A 76 -10.59 -0.25 5.34
C MET A 76 -9.51 0.65 5.92
N VAL A 77 -9.05 1.63 5.15
CA VAL A 77 -8.03 2.60 5.58
C VAL A 77 -8.43 4.02 5.25
N THR A 78 -8.06 4.99 6.09
CA THR A 78 -8.24 6.42 5.82
C THR A 78 -6.97 7.06 5.27
N LEU A 79 -7.09 8.23 4.64
CA LEU A 79 -5.94 9.03 4.20
C LEU A 79 -5.08 9.53 5.38
N ASP A 80 -5.65 9.62 6.58
CA ASP A 80 -4.95 9.97 7.82
C ASP A 80 -4.28 8.75 8.50
N GLY A 81 -4.40 7.57 7.90
CA GLY A 81 -3.73 6.34 8.33
C GLY A 81 -4.49 5.55 9.40
N ASP A 82 -5.78 5.83 9.61
CA ASP A 82 -6.63 4.97 10.44
C ASP A 82 -6.97 3.68 9.68
N LEU A 83 -7.22 2.60 10.41
CA LEU A 83 -7.35 1.25 9.89
C LEU A 83 -8.48 0.51 10.60
N SER A 84 -9.29 -0.20 9.82
CA SER A 84 -10.22 -1.24 10.28
C SER A 84 -9.85 -2.55 9.59
N GLU A 85 -9.46 -3.55 10.36
CA GLU A 85 -9.08 -4.88 9.87
C GLU A 85 -10.29 -5.83 9.76
N LEU A 86 -10.13 -6.90 8.97
CA LEU A 86 -11.11 -8.00 8.86
C LEU A 86 -11.37 -8.70 10.21
N SER A 87 -10.40 -8.67 11.12
CA SER A 87 -10.56 -9.20 12.49
C SER A 87 -11.49 -8.36 13.37
N GLY A 88 -11.95 -7.20 12.88
CA GLY A 88 -12.73 -6.23 13.63
C GLY A 88 -11.89 -5.26 14.47
N VAL A 89 -10.56 -5.39 14.43
CA VAL A 89 -9.65 -4.44 15.09
C VAL A 89 -9.70 -3.11 14.37
N MET A 90 -9.91 -2.03 15.12
CA MET A 90 -9.77 -0.66 14.63
C MET A 90 -8.57 0.01 15.30
N GLN A 91 -7.75 0.67 14.49
CA GLN A 91 -6.59 1.42 14.94
C GLN A 91 -6.66 2.85 14.39
N GLY A 92 -6.61 3.83 15.27
CA GLY A 92 -6.58 5.24 14.89
C GLY A 92 -5.96 6.11 15.97
N GLY A 93 -6.02 7.42 15.78
CA GLY A 93 -5.56 8.41 16.76
C GLY A 93 -4.59 9.44 16.16
N PHE A 94 -4.11 10.35 17.01
CA PHE A 94 -3.20 11.40 16.58
C PHE A 94 -1.85 10.82 16.15
N ARG A 95 -1.46 11.11 14.91
CA ARG A 95 -0.12 10.80 14.38
C ARG A 95 0.56 12.10 14.00
N LYS A 96 1.79 12.32 14.49
CA LYS A 96 2.62 13.40 13.97
C LYS A 96 2.86 13.10 12.50
N ARG A 97 2.38 13.98 11.61
CA ARG A 97 2.48 13.83 10.14
C ARG A 97 3.96 13.96 9.72
N ASN A 98 4.74 12.92 9.99
CA ASN A 98 6.02 12.71 9.35
C ASN A 98 5.68 12.17 7.96
N ILE A 99 6.02 12.92 6.91
CA ILE A 99 5.94 12.43 5.52
C ILE A 99 6.56 11.03 5.52
N GLY A 100 5.74 10.03 5.16
CA GLY A 100 5.93 8.65 5.56
C GLY A 100 7.33 8.12 5.24
N THR A 101 7.90 7.36 6.18
CA THR A 101 9.14 6.60 5.97
C THR A 101 9.08 5.69 4.75
N GLY A 102 7.88 5.33 4.26
CA GLY A 102 7.68 4.47 3.09
C GLY A 102 7.86 5.13 1.71
N PHE A 103 7.92 6.47 1.60
CA PHE A 103 8.06 7.14 0.30
C PHE A 103 9.35 7.95 0.14
N LYS A 104 10.27 7.91 1.12
CA LYS A 104 11.63 8.44 0.98
C LYS A 104 12.41 7.77 -0.16
N GLU A 105 11.95 6.60 -0.60
CA GLU A 105 12.54 5.84 -1.70
C GLU A 105 12.45 6.58 -3.04
N LYS A 106 11.45 7.46 -3.26
CA LYS A 106 11.40 8.31 -4.47
C LYS A 106 12.56 9.29 -4.53
N ASP A 107 12.91 9.90 -3.39
CA ASP A 107 14.05 10.82 -3.30
C ASP A 107 15.37 10.10 -3.52
N VAL A 108 15.49 8.86 -3.01
CA VAL A 108 16.69 8.02 -3.17
C VAL A 108 16.83 7.47 -4.59
N LYS A 109 15.71 7.03 -5.21
CA LYS A 109 15.68 6.54 -6.59
C LYS A 109 16.06 7.63 -7.58
N GLY A 110 15.55 8.85 -7.41
CA GLY A 110 15.96 9.98 -8.23
C GLY A 110 17.45 10.30 -8.12
N ALA A 111 18.03 10.17 -6.92
CA ALA A 111 19.46 10.33 -6.72
C ALA A 111 20.26 9.22 -7.42
N LEU A 112 19.84 7.95 -7.29
CA LEU A 112 20.50 6.79 -7.92
C LEU A 112 20.47 6.86 -9.46
N GLU A 113 19.32 7.20 -10.04
CA GLU A 113 19.18 7.38 -11.50
C GLU A 113 20.10 8.51 -12.01
N GLY A 114 20.28 9.57 -11.22
CA GLY A 114 21.23 10.64 -11.53
C GLY A 114 22.69 10.16 -11.53
N TYR A 115 23.09 9.32 -10.57
CA TYR A 115 24.43 8.75 -10.54
C TYR A 115 24.70 7.79 -11.71
N GLU A 116 23.73 6.92 -12.04
CA GLU A 116 23.84 5.99 -13.17
C GLU A 116 23.96 6.73 -14.52
N ALA A 117 23.23 7.85 -14.68
CA ALA A 117 23.33 8.70 -15.87
C ALA A 117 24.72 9.36 -15.99
N MET A 118 25.27 9.87 -14.88
CA MET A 118 26.61 10.48 -14.85
C MET A 118 27.72 9.46 -15.14
N GLU A 119 27.63 8.23 -14.62
CA GLU A 119 28.58 7.15 -14.96
C GLU A 119 28.54 6.80 -16.45
N THR A 120 27.33 6.79 -17.03
CA THR A 120 27.15 6.48 -18.45
C THR A 120 27.76 7.57 -19.34
N GLU A 121 27.56 8.85 -19.02
CA GLU A 121 28.20 9.97 -19.75
C GLU A 121 29.73 9.94 -19.64
N LEU A 122 30.28 9.72 -18.42
CA LEU A 122 31.72 9.68 -18.20
C LEU A 122 32.41 8.51 -18.93
N SER A 123 31.69 7.42 -19.15
CA SER A 123 32.18 6.24 -19.88
C SER A 123 32.15 6.40 -21.41
N GLN A 124 31.45 7.40 -21.94
CA GLN A 124 31.38 7.68 -23.39
C GLN A 124 32.47 8.65 -23.87
N ASP A 125 33.14 9.36 -22.96
CA ASP A 125 34.21 10.32 -23.23
C ASP A 125 35.63 9.70 -23.20
N ILE A 126 35.75 8.37 -23.11
CA ILE A 126 37.01 7.59 -23.21
C ILE A 126 36.92 6.66 -24.42
#